data_AF-A0A2V5RIE2-F1
#
_entry.id   AF-A0A2V5RIE2-F1
#
_cell.length_a   1.000
_cell.length_b   1.000
_cell.length_c   1.000
_cell.angle_alpha   90.00
_cell.angle_beta   90.00
_cell.angle_gamma   90.00
#
_symmetry.space_group_name_H-M   'P 1'
#
loop_
_entity.id
_entity.type
_entity.pdbx_description
1 polymer ?
#
loop_
_entity_poly.entity_id
_entity_poly.type
_entity_poly.pdbx_seq_one_letter_code
_entity_poly.pdbx_strand_id
1 'polypeptide(L)'
;MKQVIFFVLVCAFVLQSLAAEEYKDFGKERLNNSPRHGEWIDIKSGDRTIKAFVVYPERKDKAPVVLVIQEIFGVTDWLRNLCDELA
;
A
#
# COMPACT_ATOMS: atom_id res chain seq x y z
N MET A 1 -13.57 43.33 -19.97
CA MET A 1 -14.30 42.06 -20.22
C MET A 1 -13.37 40.93 -20.66
N LYS A 2 -12.56 41.07 -21.72
CA LYS A 2 -11.61 40.02 -22.18
C LYS A 2 -10.64 39.50 -21.10
N GLN A 3 -10.05 40.40 -20.30
CA GLN A 3 -9.11 40.02 -19.23
C GLN A 3 -9.76 39.24 -18.09
N VAL A 4 -11.02 39.57 -17.75
CA VAL A 4 -11.79 38.88 -16.69
C VAL A 4 -12.15 37.48 -17.15
N ILE A 5 -12.58 37.32 -18.41
CA ILE A 5 -12.89 36.01 -19.00
C ILE A 5 -11.63 35.13 -19.05
N PHE A 6 -10.49 35.69 -19.45
CA PHE A 6 -9.22 34.97 -19.45
C PHE A 6 -8.82 34.50 -18.05
N PHE A 7 -8.96 35.37 -17.03
CA PHE A 7 -8.64 35.02 -15.65
C PHE A 7 -9.56 33.94 -15.08
N VAL A 8 -10.86 33.99 -15.39
CA VAL A 8 -11.83 32.94 -15.00
C VAL A 8 -11.50 31.60 -15.64
N LEU A 9 -11.12 31.59 -16.93
CA LEU A 9 -10.72 30.36 -17.62
C LEU A 9 -9.42 29.77 -17.05
N VAL A 10 -8.44 30.60 -16.73
CA VAL A 10 -7.19 30.14 -16.08
C VAL A 10 -7.47 29.58 -14.70
N CYS A 11 -8.29 30.26 -13.88
CA CYS A 11 -8.69 29.73 -12.57
C CYS A 11 -9.45 28.41 -12.67
N ALA A 12 -10.37 28.27 -13.64
CA ALA A 12 -11.10 27.02 -13.85
C ALA A 12 -10.15 25.88 -14.25
N PHE A 13 -9.14 26.15 -15.08
CA PHE A 13 -8.17 25.15 -15.50
C PHE A 13 -7.22 24.74 -14.36
N VAL A 14 -6.79 25.69 -13.52
CA VAL A 14 -5.96 25.40 -12.34
C VAL A 14 -6.74 24.60 -11.29
N LEU A 15 -8.03 24.91 -11.07
CA LEU A 15 -8.90 24.15 -10.16
C LEU A 15 -9.08 22.69 -10.61
N GLN A 16 -9.15 22.44 -11.91
CA GLN A 16 -9.25 21.07 -12.45
C GLN A 16 -7.97 20.25 -12.22
N SER A 17 -6.78 20.87 -12.27
CA SER A 17 -5.51 20.18 -11.98
C SER A 17 -5.39 19.75 -10.52
N LEU A 18 -5.90 20.54 -9.57
CA LEU A 18 -5.85 20.19 -8.14
C LEU A 18 -6.77 19.02 -7.78
N ALA A 19 -7.88 18.85 -8.51
CA ALA A 19 -8.83 17.76 -8.27
C ALA A 19 -8.40 16.42 -8.93
N ALA A 20 -7.38 16.45 -9.80
CA ALA A 20 -6.92 15.30 -10.57
C ALA A 20 -5.80 14.51 -9.90
N GLU A 21 -5.51 14.77 -8.62
CA GLU A 21 -4.53 13.98 -7.87
C GLU A 21 -5.08 12.58 -7.63
N GLU A 22 -4.65 11.63 -8.46
CA GLU A 22 -5.07 10.24 -8.38
C GLU A 22 -4.38 9.58 -7.18
N TYR A 23 -5.10 9.44 -6.07
CA TYR A 23 -4.63 8.65 -4.94
C TYR A 23 -4.64 7.17 -5.35
N LYS A 24 -3.45 6.59 -5.53
CA LYS A 24 -3.31 5.17 -5.86
C LYS A 24 -3.62 4.34 -4.63
N ASP A 25 -4.88 3.96 -4.46
CA ASP A 25 -5.29 3.02 -3.42
C ASP A 25 -4.82 1.61 -3.78
N PHE A 26 -3.80 1.13 -3.08
CA PHE A 26 -3.26 -0.22 -3.23
C PHE A 26 -4.12 -1.29 -2.54
N GLY A 27 -5.44 -1.10 -2.54
CA GLY A 27 -6.41 -2.04 -2.00
C GLY A 27 -6.42 -2.08 -0.47
N LYS A 28 -6.22 -0.94 0.20
CA LYS A 28 -6.20 -0.89 1.67
C LYS A 28 -7.49 -1.43 2.28
N GLU A 29 -8.64 -1.13 1.67
CA GLU A 29 -9.93 -1.66 2.10
C GLU A 29 -10.03 -3.17 1.90
N ARG A 30 -9.56 -3.69 0.76
CA ARG A 30 -9.49 -5.13 0.50
C ARG A 30 -8.61 -5.84 1.53
N LEU A 31 -7.44 -5.27 1.81
CA LEU A 31 -6.48 -5.78 2.80
C LEU A 31 -7.08 -5.85 4.20
N ASN A 32 -7.77 -4.80 4.64
CA ASN A 32 -8.41 -4.78 5.96
C ASN A 32 -9.55 -5.79 6.08
N ASN A 33 -10.13 -6.22 4.94
CA ASN A 33 -11.18 -7.22 4.86
C ASN A 33 -10.67 -8.60 4.43
N SER A 34 -9.35 -8.79 4.29
CA SER A 34 -8.79 -10.10 3.93
C SER A 34 -9.09 -11.12 5.03
N PRO A 35 -9.50 -12.35 4.69
CA PRO A 35 -9.71 -13.39 5.68
C PRO A 35 -8.38 -13.96 6.22
N ARG A 36 -7.27 -13.69 5.53
CA ARG A 36 -5.94 -14.21 5.88
C ARG A 36 -5.38 -13.48 7.10
N HIS A 37 -4.75 -14.25 7.99
CA HIS A 37 -4.14 -13.67 9.19
C HIS A 37 -2.83 -12.96 8.82
N GLY A 38 -2.80 -11.64 8.98
CA GLY A 38 -1.59 -10.83 8.86
C GLY A 38 -1.15 -10.28 10.21
N GLU A 39 0.14 -10.38 10.53
CA GLU A 39 0.69 -9.83 11.78
C GLU A 39 2.07 -9.19 11.59
N TRP A 40 2.39 -8.26 12.48
CA TRP A 40 3.74 -7.72 12.61
C TRP A 40 4.51 -8.50 13.65
N ILE A 41 5.65 -9.05 13.25
CA ILE A 41 6.57 -9.76 14.14
C ILE A 41 7.92 -9.05 14.23
N ASP A 42 8.60 -9.30 15.34
CA ASP A 42 9.98 -8.87 15.56
C ASP A 42 10.91 -10.09 15.48
N ILE A 43 11.85 -10.05 14.55
CA ILE A 43 12.85 -11.10 14.32
C ILE A 43 14.19 -10.63 14.90
N LYS A 44 14.74 -11.38 15.86
CA LYS A 44 16.06 -11.08 16.42
C LYS A 44 17.16 -11.56 15.47
N SER A 45 18.13 -10.70 15.18
CA SER A 45 19.29 -10.99 14.34
C SER A 45 20.53 -10.28 14.90
N GLY A 46 21.33 -11.03 15.67
CA GLY A 46 22.44 -10.47 16.45
C GLY A 46 21.96 -9.37 17.40
N ASP A 47 22.61 -8.21 17.33
CA ASP A 47 22.24 -7.04 18.13
C ASP A 47 21.08 -6.22 17.54
N ARG A 48 20.47 -6.69 16.44
CA ARG A 48 19.39 -5.99 15.73
C ARG A 48 18.07 -6.73 15.88
N THR A 49 16.98 -5.96 15.84
CA THR A 49 15.61 -6.48 15.70
C THR A 49 15.08 -6.03 14.34
N ILE A 50 14.64 -6.98 13.53
CA ILE A 50 14.06 -6.77 12.21
C ILE A 50 12.54 -6.88 12.35
N LYS A 51 11.82 -5.83 12.00
CA LYS A 51 10.35 -5.86 11.96
C LYS A 51 9.90 -6.43 10.62
N ALA A 52 9.08 -7.47 10.65
CA ALA A 52 8.53 -8.12 9.46
C ALA A 52 7.01 -8.18 9.54
N PHE A 53 6.35 -8.14 8.39
CA PHE A 53 4.92 -8.42 8.27
C PHE A 53 4.75 -9.80 7.64
N VAL A 54 4.02 -10.69 8.31
CA VAL A 54 3.80 -12.07 7.87
C VAL A 54 2.32 -12.27 7.60
N VAL A 55 1.99 -12.90 6.48
CA VAL A 55 0.62 -13.34 6.17
C VAL A 55 0.59 -14.86 6.11
N TYR A 56 -0.38 -15.46 6.77
CA TYR A 56 -0.54 -16.92 6.84
C TYR A 56 -1.65 -17.40 5.89
N PRO A 57 -1.42 -18.52 5.17
CA PRO A 57 -2.45 -19.15 4.36
C PRO A 57 -3.55 -19.76 5.22
N GLU A 58 -4.77 -19.82 4.70
CA GLU A 58 -5.93 -20.44 5.37
C GLU A 58 -5.89 -21.97 5.28
N ARG A 59 -5.00 -22.60 6.06
CA ARG A 59 -4.86 -24.06 6.12
C ARG A 59 -4.33 -24.53 7.47
N LYS A 60 -4.45 -25.84 7.74
CA LYS A 60 -4.08 -26.46 9.04
C LYS A 60 -2.68 -27.06 9.06
N ASP A 61 -2.16 -27.43 7.89
CA ASP A 61 -0.86 -28.07 7.73
C ASP A 61 0.21 -27.09 7.24
N LYS A 62 1.48 -27.53 7.29
CA LYS A 62 2.62 -26.66 6.94
C LYS A 62 2.57 -26.27 5.46
N ALA A 63 2.85 -24.99 5.18
CA ALA A 63 2.97 -24.45 3.83
C ALA A 63 4.42 -24.08 3.50
N PRO A 64 4.81 -24.05 2.21
CA PRO A 64 6.04 -23.40 1.78
C PRO A 64 6.04 -21.92 2.17
N VAL A 65 7.23 -21.38 2.44
CA VAL A 65 7.40 -19.97 2.84
C VAL A 65 8.01 -19.19 1.68
N VAL A 66 7.43 -18.03 1.38
CA VAL A 66 7.97 -17.06 0.43
C VAL A 66 8.48 -15.86 1.21
N LEU A 67 9.78 -15.53 1.05
CA LEU A 67 10.36 -14.31 1.59
C LEU A 67 10.24 -13.19 0.55
N VAL A 68 9.43 -12.18 0.86
CA VAL A 68 9.30 -10.98 0.04
C VAL A 68 10.17 -9.87 0.63
N ILE A 69 11.09 -9.34 -0.17
CA ILE A 69 11.98 -8.24 0.24
C ILE A 69 11.40 -6.93 -0.28
N GLN A 70 11.12 -6.02 0.63
CA GLN A 70 10.61 -4.69 0.33
C GLN A 70 11.61 -3.86 -0.49
N GLU A 71 11.09 -2.94 -1.30
CA GLU A 71 11.87 -1.92 -1.97
C GLU A 71 12.25 -0.77 -1.01
N ILE A 72 12.83 0.32 -1.57
CA ILE A 72 13.34 1.47 -0.81
C ILE A 72 12.27 2.20 0.03
N PHE A 73 10.98 2.00 -0.25
CA PHE A 73 9.86 2.63 0.45
C PHE A 73 9.42 1.86 1.71
N GLY A 74 10.01 0.70 2.00
CA GLY A 74 9.61 -0.13 3.13
C GLY A 74 8.37 -0.98 2.84
N VAL A 75 7.73 -1.50 3.89
CA VAL A 75 6.53 -2.34 3.78
C VAL A 75 5.29 -1.45 3.61
N THR A 76 4.88 -1.28 2.36
CA THR A 76 3.71 -0.48 1.95
C THR A 76 2.43 -1.33 1.88
N ASP A 77 1.28 -0.68 1.69
CA ASP A 77 0.01 -1.37 1.45
C ASP A 77 0.08 -2.25 0.19
N TRP A 78 0.79 -1.80 -0.84
CA TRP A 78 1.07 -2.62 -2.02
C TRP A 78 1.82 -3.92 -1.67
N LEU A 79 2.86 -3.83 -0.85
CA LEU A 79 3.64 -5.01 -0.49
C LEU A 79 2.84 -5.96 0.41
N ARG A 80 2.03 -5.40 1.33
CA ARG A 80 1.10 -6.20 2.14
C ARG A 80 0.06 -6.90 1.27
N ASN A 81 -0.43 -6.25 0.20
CA ASN A 81 -1.35 -6.83 -0.78
C ASN A 81 -0.71 -8.01 -1.51
N LEU A 82 0.54 -7.88 -1.94
CA LEU A 82 1.29 -8.97 -2.56
C LEU A 82 1.48 -10.15 -1.61
N CYS A 83 1.91 -9.90 -0.37
CA CYS A 83 2.06 -10.96 0.64
C CYS A 83 0.72 -11.63 0.93
N ASP A 84 -0.36 -10.85 0.97
CA ASP A 84 -1.71 -11.37 1.11
C ASP A 84 -2.05 -12.32 -0.02
N GLU A 85 -1.87 -11.94 -1.30
CA GLU A 85 -2.14 -12.80 -2.47
C GLU A 85 -1.28 -14.06 -2.54
N LEU A 86 -0.04 -14.02 -2.06
CA LEU A 86 0.90 -15.16 -2.06
C LEU A 86 0.58 -16.21 -0.99
N ALA A 87 -0.04 -15.80 0.11
CA ALA A 87 -0.60 -16.72 1.11
C ALA A 87 -1.83 -17.46 0.56
#